data_AF-A0A2S5L922-F1
#
_entry.id   AF-A0A2S5L922-F1
#
_cell.length_a   1.000
_cell.length_b   1.000
_cell.length_c   1.000
_cell.angle_alpha   90.00
_cell.angle_beta   90.00
_cell.angle_gamma   90.00
#
_symmetry.space_group_name_H-M   'P 1'
#
loop_
_entity.id
_entity.type
_entity.pdbx_description
1 polymer ?
#
loop_
_entity_poly.entity_id
_entity_poly.type
_entity_poly.pdbx_seq_one_letter_code
_entity_poly.pdbx_strand_id
1 'polypeptide(L)'
;MHYIVWLSNKMHNSTPVEFNQEHINSALLTLGQSLTLHRKQVLKATQQEFSLLLGISEPTLRKMEKGDDGVSIGIWLKAFQLMQVDQSVVSASRPDSLILMSMFSEAESRSPSLKEKSHG
;
A
#
# COMPACT_ATOMS: atom_id res chain seq x y z
N MET A 1 8.45 -29.05 -28.63
CA MET A 1 7.91 -29.62 -27.38
C MET A 1 8.75 -29.33 -26.12
N HIS A 2 9.79 -28.48 -26.15
CA HIS A 2 10.59 -28.14 -24.94
C HIS A 2 10.03 -26.97 -24.12
N TYR A 3 9.24 -26.08 -24.73
CA TYR A 3 8.74 -24.86 -24.06
C TYR A 3 7.64 -25.15 -23.03
N ILE A 4 6.79 -26.15 -23.29
CA ILE A 4 5.68 -26.53 -22.40
C ILE A 4 6.21 -27.19 -21.11
N VAL A 5 7.26 -28.01 -21.20
CA VAL A 5 7.89 -28.66 -20.04
C VAL A 5 8.60 -27.64 -19.12
N TRP A 6 9.20 -26.59 -19.69
CA TRP A 6 9.81 -25.51 -18.92
C TRP A 6 8.78 -24.70 -18.12
N LEU A 7 7.62 -24.39 -18.72
CA LEU A 7 6.53 -23.66 -18.04
C LEU A 7 5.91 -24.47 -16.90
N SER A 8 5.68 -25.78 -17.08
CA SER A 8 5.17 -26.65 -16.01
C SER A 8 6.11 -26.73 -14.81
N ASN A 9 7.43 -26.78 -15.03
CA ASN A 9 8.41 -26.83 -13.93
C ASN A 9 8.52 -25.50 -13.16
N LYS A 10 8.29 -24.36 -13.83
CA LYS A 10 8.38 -23.04 -13.21
C LYS A 10 7.18 -22.72 -12.31
N MET A 11 6.00 -23.26 -12.63
CA MET A 11 4.79 -23.07 -11.83
C MET A 11 4.76 -23.94 -10.56
N HIS A 12 5.47 -25.07 -10.51
CA HIS A 12 5.56 -25.89 -9.31
C HIS A 12 6.55 -25.37 -8.24
N ASN A 13 7.51 -24.53 -8.63
CA ASN A 13 8.52 -23.96 -7.72
C ASN A 13 8.23 -22.51 -7.28
N SER A 14 7.02 -22.02 -7.54
CA SER A 14 6.58 -20.75 -6.97
C SER A 14 6.24 -21.00 -5.50
N THR A 15 7.19 -20.73 -4.61
CA THR A 15 6.93 -20.68 -3.16
C THR A 15 5.66 -19.85 -2.95
N PRO A 16 4.64 -20.38 -2.24
CA PRO A 16 3.51 -19.57 -1.82
C PRO A 16 4.08 -18.31 -1.16
N VAL A 17 3.60 -17.14 -1.57
CA VAL A 17 3.90 -15.91 -0.84
C VAL A 17 3.23 -16.10 0.51
N GLU A 18 3.98 -16.58 1.49
CA GLU A 18 3.53 -16.64 2.88
C GLU A 18 3.37 -15.19 3.32
N PHE A 19 2.12 -14.73 3.32
CA PHE A 19 1.79 -13.45 3.92
C PHE A 19 2.06 -13.56 5.42
N ASN A 20 3.21 -13.02 5.86
CA ASN A 20 3.52 -12.94 7.28
C ASN A 20 2.45 -12.08 7.97
N GLN A 21 1.65 -12.68 8.85
CA GLN A 21 0.61 -12.00 9.62
C GLN A 21 1.15 -10.79 10.39
N GLU A 22 2.41 -10.83 10.82
CA GLU A 22 3.07 -9.70 11.49
C GLU A 22 3.19 -8.48 10.58
N HIS A 23 3.45 -8.67 9.28
CA HIS A 23 3.51 -7.59 8.30
C HIS A 23 2.13 -6.99 8.03
N ILE A 24 1.08 -7.81 8.04
CA ILE A 24 -0.30 -7.32 7.89
C ILE A 24 -0.69 -6.48 9.10
N ASN A 25 -0.40 -6.96 10.30
CA ASN A 25 -0.71 -6.26 11.54
C ASN A 25 0.04 -4.93 11.66
N SER A 26 1.32 -4.91 11.26
CA SER A 26 2.10 -3.65 11.26
C SER A 26 1.56 -2.65 10.24
N ALA A 27 1.17 -3.11 9.04
CA ALA A 27 0.55 -2.26 8.03
C ALA A 27 -0.78 -1.66 8.52
N LEU A 28 -1.66 -2.48 9.11
CA LEU A 28 -2.93 -2.01 9.67
C LEU A 28 -2.73 -1.01 10.81
N LEU A 29 -1.74 -1.22 11.66
CA LEU A 29 -1.38 -0.26 12.71
C LEU A 29 -0.97 1.09 12.11
N THR A 30 -0.12 1.08 11.07
CA THR A 30 0.27 2.31 10.36
C THR A 30 -0.96 3.02 9.77
N LEU A 31 -1.87 2.28 9.14
CA LEU A 31 -3.10 2.86 8.58
C LEU A 31 -3.99 3.50 9.67
N GLY A 32 -4.15 2.82 10.81
CA GLY A 32 -4.89 3.34 11.96
C GLY A 32 -4.27 4.62 12.55
N GLN A 33 -2.93 4.69 12.59
CA GLN A 33 -2.22 5.89 13.02
C GLN A 33 -2.41 7.05 12.03
N SER A 34 -2.34 6.80 10.72
CA SER A 34 -2.61 7.82 9.69
C SER A 34 -4.03 8.37 9.78
N LEU A 35 -5.02 7.51 10.02
CA LEU A 35 -6.40 7.89 10.31
C LEU A 35 -6.51 8.81 11.52
N THR A 36 -5.87 8.43 12.62
CA THR A 36 -5.85 9.21 13.86
C THR A 36 -5.23 10.58 13.64
N LEU A 37 -4.11 10.63 12.90
CA LEU A 37 -3.41 11.85 12.55
C LEU A 37 -4.30 12.76 11.71
N HIS A 38 -4.90 12.23 10.65
CA HIS A 38 -5.77 12.99 9.76
C HIS A 38 -6.96 13.58 10.54
N ARG A 39 -7.65 12.77 11.34
CA ARG A 39 -8.77 13.23 12.17
C ARG A 39 -8.35 14.34 13.14
N LYS A 40 -7.29 14.12 13.91
CA LYS A 40 -6.88 15.05 14.97
C LYS A 40 -6.20 16.30 14.45
N GLN A 41 -5.39 16.18 13.39
CA GLN A 41 -4.52 17.26 12.95
C GLN A 41 -5.08 18.04 11.77
N VAL A 42 -5.73 17.37 10.82
CA VAL A 42 -6.32 18.01 9.64
C VAL A 42 -7.75 18.45 9.94
N LEU A 43 -8.60 17.52 10.39
CA LEU A 43 -10.03 17.79 10.60
C LEU A 43 -10.35 18.40 11.97
N LYS A 44 -9.43 18.29 12.94
CA LYS A 44 -9.63 18.70 14.34
C LYS A 44 -10.91 18.11 14.97
N ALA A 45 -11.29 16.90 14.55
CA ALA A 45 -12.56 16.27 14.94
C ALA A 45 -12.40 15.27 16.09
N THR A 46 -13.44 15.14 16.91
CA THR A 46 -13.62 14.05 17.87
C THR A 46 -13.83 12.71 17.17
N GLN A 47 -13.69 11.59 17.89
CA GLN A 47 -13.98 10.27 17.32
C GLN A 47 -15.45 10.16 16.90
N GLN A 48 -16.37 10.69 17.72
CA GLN A 48 -17.79 10.72 17.39
C GLN A 48 -18.06 11.45 16.07
N GLU A 49 -17.60 12.70 15.92
CA GLU A 49 -17.81 13.49 14.70
C GLU A 49 -17.24 12.82 13.45
N PHE A 50 -16.04 12.26 13.55
CA PHE A 50 -15.42 11.59 12.41
C PHE A 50 -16.09 10.25 12.07
N SER A 51 -16.58 9.53 13.07
CA SER A 51 -17.34 8.29 12.84
C SER A 51 -18.66 8.57 12.10
N LEU A 52 -19.34 9.67 12.45
CA LEU A 52 -20.53 10.15 11.75
C LEU A 52 -20.21 10.52 10.30
N LEU A 53 -19.11 11.23 10.07
CA LEU A 53 -18.63 11.61 8.74
C LEU A 53 -18.39 10.37 7.84
N LEU A 54 -17.84 9.30 8.42
CA LEU A 54 -17.56 8.04 7.76
C LEU A 54 -18.80 7.12 7.63
N GLY A 55 -19.91 7.46 8.29
CA GLY A 55 -21.10 6.62 8.35
C GLY A 55 -20.87 5.28 9.05
N ILE A 56 -20.04 5.27 10.10
CA ILE A 56 -19.70 4.07 10.89
C ILE A 56 -19.91 4.33 12.38
N SER A 57 -19.95 3.27 13.19
CA SER A 57 -20.03 3.43 14.64
C SER A 57 -18.69 3.93 15.22
N GLU A 58 -18.75 4.70 16.31
CA GLU A 58 -17.55 5.13 17.03
C GLU A 58 -16.67 3.95 17.52
N PRO A 59 -17.23 2.82 18.02
CA PRO A 59 -16.44 1.62 18.29
C PRO A 59 -15.72 1.06 17.06
N THR A 60 -16.34 1.09 15.88
CA THR A 60 -15.71 0.67 14.62
C THR A 60 -14.53 1.58 14.29
N LEU A 61 -14.70 2.90 14.38
CA LEU A 61 -13.62 3.85 14.18
C LEU A 61 -12.47 3.60 15.18
N ARG A 62 -12.78 3.36 16.45
CA ARG A 62 -11.79 3.07 17.49
C ARG A 62 -10.96 1.82 17.18
N LYS A 63 -11.58 0.79 16.57
CA LYS A 63 -10.89 -0.42 16.09
C LYS A 63 -9.98 -0.11 14.91
N MET A 64 -10.47 0.66 13.94
CA MET A 64 -9.66 1.11 12.80
C MET A 64 -8.44 1.89 13.25
N GLU A 65 -8.59 2.87 14.15
CA GLU A 65 -7.47 3.67 14.66
C GLU A 65 -6.41 2.84 15.41
N LYS A 66 -6.77 1.63 15.86
CA LYS A 66 -5.84 0.67 16.49
C LYS A 66 -5.24 -0.35 15.52
N GLY A 67 -5.65 -0.34 14.24
CA GLY A 67 -5.20 -1.32 13.25
C GLY A 67 -5.80 -2.71 13.43
N ASP A 68 -7.03 -2.81 13.92
CA ASP A 68 -7.75 -4.09 14.10
C ASP A 68 -8.05 -4.75 12.74
N ASP A 69 -7.58 -5.99 12.57
CA ASP A 69 -7.71 -6.82 11.36
C ASP A 69 -9.10 -7.45 11.20
N GLY A 70 -9.92 -7.44 12.25
CA GLY A 70 -11.32 -7.82 12.21
C GLY A 70 -12.24 -6.77 11.59
N VAL A 71 -11.73 -5.58 11.24
CA VAL A 71 -12.50 -4.57 10.52
C VAL A 71 -12.53 -4.89 9.02
N SER A 72 -13.73 -5.04 8.48
CA SER A 72 -13.95 -5.28 7.04
C SER A 72 -13.20 -4.28 6.16
N ILE A 73 -12.54 -4.78 5.12
CA ILE A 73 -11.84 -3.97 4.11
C ILE A 73 -12.73 -2.89 3.49
N GLY A 74 -14.04 -3.12 3.34
CA GLY A 74 -14.97 -2.13 2.80
C GLY A 74 -15.10 -0.86 3.67
N ILE A 75 -14.89 -0.99 4.99
CA ILE A 75 -14.91 0.13 5.93
C ILE A 75 -13.62 0.94 5.78
N TRP A 76 -12.48 0.28 5.64
CA TRP A 76 -11.20 0.93 5.34
C TRP A 76 -11.24 1.72 4.02
N LEU A 77 -11.82 1.14 2.97
CA LEU A 77 -11.96 1.81 1.68
C LEU A 77 -12.83 3.08 1.76
N LYS A 78 -13.94 3.05 2.50
CA LYS A 78 -14.77 4.25 2.74
C LYS A 78 -13.97 5.35 3.44
N ALA A 79 -13.18 4.99 4.44
CA ALA A 79 -12.35 5.95 5.15
C ALA A 79 -11.27 6.56 4.26
N PHE A 80 -10.59 5.76 3.44
CA PHE A 80 -9.60 6.29 2.49
C PHE A 80 -10.21 7.14 1.40
N GLN A 81 -11.39 6.79 0.89
CA GLN A 81 -12.12 7.63 -0.08
C GLN A 81 -12.40 9.02 0.50
N LEU A 82 -12.71 9.10 1.80
CA LEU A 82 -13.06 10.34 2.47
C LEU A 82 -11.81 11.13 2.92
N MET A 83 -10.74 10.44 3.30
CA MET A 83 -9.45 11.04 3.65
C MET A 83 -8.61 11.45 2.44
N GLN A 84 -8.95 10.98 1.24
CA GLN A 84 -8.39 11.47 -0.02
C GLN A 84 -8.92 12.86 -0.31
N VAL A 85 -8.36 13.82 0.42
CA VAL A 85 -8.31 15.26 0.13
C VAL A 85 -8.21 15.45 -1.39
N ASP A 86 -9.35 15.83 -1.96
CA ASP A 86 -9.62 16.39 -3.29
C ASP A 86 -8.94 15.69 -4.50
N GLN A 87 -9.73 15.37 -5.53
CA GLN A 87 -9.20 14.85 -6.80
C GLN A 87 -8.09 15.72 -7.39
N SER A 88 -7.96 16.99 -7.00
CA SER A 88 -6.84 17.87 -7.35
C SER A 88 -5.47 17.42 -6.80
N VAL A 89 -5.38 16.87 -5.58
CA VAL A 89 -4.12 16.33 -5.01
C VAL A 89 -3.78 14.96 -5.61
N VAL A 90 -4.81 14.13 -5.84
CA VAL A 90 -4.70 12.85 -6.54
C VAL A 90 -4.24 13.05 -8.00
N SER A 91 -4.69 14.12 -8.65
CA SER A 91 -4.25 14.47 -10.01
C SER A 91 -2.79 14.93 -10.07
N ALA A 92 -2.29 15.64 -9.04
CA ALA A 92 -0.88 15.97 -8.93
C ALA A 92 0.03 14.76 -8.65
N SER A 93 -0.54 13.62 -8.24
CA SER A 93 0.17 12.41 -7.80
C SER A 93 0.06 11.24 -8.79
N ARG A 94 -0.54 11.44 -9.97
CA ARG A 94 -0.63 10.40 -11.02
C ARG A 94 0.76 10.10 -11.63
N PRO A 95 0.99 8.86 -12.12
CA PRO A 95 2.25 8.43 -12.74
C PRO A 95 2.41 8.89 -14.20
N ASP A 96 1.80 10.01 -14.59
CA ASP A 96 2.32 10.83 -15.68
C ASP A 96 3.28 11.92 -15.13
N SER A 97 3.49 11.94 -13.81
CA SER A 97 4.59 12.69 -13.24
C SER A 97 5.90 12.02 -13.66
N LEU A 98 6.71 12.78 -14.39
CA LEU A 98 8.08 12.51 -14.82
C LEU A 98 8.98 11.86 -13.74
N ILE A 99 8.54 11.88 -12.48
CA ILE A 99 9.13 11.28 -11.29
C ILE A 99 9.25 9.76 -11.41
N LEU A 100 8.25 9.04 -11.94
CA LEU A 100 8.35 7.58 -12.00
C LEU A 100 9.43 7.13 -13.01
N MET A 101 9.51 7.80 -14.17
CA MET A 101 10.53 7.52 -15.19
C MET A 101 11.94 7.96 -14.78
N SER A 102 12.09 9.06 -14.03
CA SER A 102 13.40 9.47 -13.52
C SER A 102 13.94 8.51 -12.46
N MET A 103 13.06 7.94 -11.61
CA MET A 103 13.48 6.95 -10.59
C MET A 103 13.96 5.63 -11.20
N PHE A 104 13.39 5.17 -12.32
CA PHE A 104 13.87 3.98 -13.02
C PHE A 104 15.16 4.25 -13.80
N SER A 105 15.32 5.43 -14.41
CA SER A 105 16.56 5.80 -15.14
C SER A 105 17.79 5.90 -14.23
N GLU A 106 17.64 6.32 -12.97
CA GLU A 106 18.73 6.37 -11.99
C GLU A 106 19.12 4.99 -11.44
N ALA A 107 18.17 4.04 -11.39
CA ALA A 107 18.44 2.68 -10.97
C ALA A 107 19.21 1.88 -12.05
N GLU A 108 18.94 2.15 -13.33
CA GLU A 108 19.57 1.45 -14.45
C GLU A 108 21.02 1.91 -14.68
N SER A 109 21.32 3.20 -14.43
CA SER A 109 22.69 3.75 -14.49
C SER A 109 23.60 3.31 -13.33
N ARG A 110 23.05 2.74 -12.26
CA ARG A 110 23.79 2.22 -11.09
C ARG A 110 24.08 0.73 -11.13
N SER A 111 23.64 0.01 -12.16
CA SER A 111 23.96 -1.41 -12.32
C SER A 111 25.33 -1.54 -13.01
N PRO A 112 26.42 -1.94 -12.32
CA PRO A 112 27.68 -2.23 -12.99
C PRO A 112 27.49 -3.41 -13.94
N SER A 113 27.91 -3.22 -15.19
CA SER A 113 27.86 -4.24 -16.23
C SER A 113 28.63 -5.50 -15.79
N LEU A 114 27.92 -6.60 -15.61
CA LEU A 114 28.53 -7.93 -15.59
C LEU A 114 28.93 -8.31 -17.03
N LYS A 115 30.06 -7.78 -17.47
CA LYS A 115 30.86 -8.21 -18.64
C LYS A 115 32.32 -7.89 -18.29
N GLU A 116 33.32 -8.76 -18.32
CA GLU A 116 33.48 -10.11 -18.85
C GLU A 116 34.61 -10.77 -18.05
N LYS A 117 34.37 -11.96 -17.49
CA LYS A 117 35.44 -12.95 -17.36
C LYS A 117 35.49 -13.69 -18.68
N SER A 118 36.46 -13.42 -19.56
CA SER A 118 36.90 -14.36 -20.60
C SER A 118 38.05 -13.78 -21.45
N HIS A 119 39.22 -14.41 -21.28
CA HIS A 119 40.27 -14.66 -22.28
C HIS A 119 41.10 -13.49 -22.85
N GLY A 120 42.39 -13.55 -22.48
CA GLY A 120 43.53 -12.84 -23.05
C GLY A 120 44.76 -13.19 -22.22
#